data_AF-A0A662JB45-F1
#
_entry.id   AF-A0A662JB45-F1
#
_cell.length_a   1.000
_cell.length_b   1.000
_cell.length_c   1.000
_cell.angle_alpha   90.00
_cell.angle_beta   90.00
_cell.angle_gamma   90.00
#
_symmetry.space_group_name_H-M   'P 1'
#
loop_
_entity.id
_entity.type
_entity.pdbx_description
1 polymer ?
#
loop_
_entity_poly.entity_id
_entity_poly.type
_entity_poly.pdbx_seq_one_letter_code
_entity_poly.pdbx_strand_id
1 'polypeptide(L)' 'MEVVLEEGEVRLALEKCGPIVSKEMLDYFKEKYGEGVDLKFEVIKGEGGPRLKFKVVRRP' A
#
# COMPACT_ATOMS: atom_id res chain seq x y z
N MET A 1 4.53 9.80 -16.38
CA MET A 1 5.02 8.41 -16.33
C MET A 1 5.04 8.01 -14.88
N GLU A 2 4.24 7.04 -14.46
CA GLU A 2 4.12 6.67 -13.05
C GLU A 2 5.32 5.78 -12.67
N VAL A 3 6.09 6.19 -11.66
CA VAL A 3 7.28 5.44 -11.20
C VAL A 3 6.90 4.65 -9.96
N VAL A 4 7.04 3.33 -10.01
CA VAL A 4 6.87 2.48 -8.82
C VAL A 4 8.12 2.61 -7.96
N LEU A 5 7.94 3.06 -6.72
CA LEU A 5 9.02 3.23 -5.76
C LEU A 5 9.22 1.97 -4.90
N GLU A 6 8.11 1.36 -4.47
CA GLU A 6 8.14 0.19 -3.60
C GLU A 6 6.88 -0.66 -3.82
N GLU A 7 7.01 -1.98 -3.74
CA GLU A 7 5.87 -2.90 -3.75
C GLU A 7 6.01 -3.94 -2.63
N GLY A 8 4.89 -4.30 -2.02
CA GLY A 8 4.85 -5.27 -0.94
C GLY A 8 3.51 -6.00 -0.86
N GLU A 9 3.52 -7.13 -0.15
CA GLU A 9 2.34 -7.93 0.14
C GLU A 9 2.18 -8.03 1.66
N VAL A 10 0.99 -7.69 2.16
CA VAL A 10 0.63 -7.86 3.57
C VAL A 10 -0.50 -8.87 3.63
N ARG A 11 -0.36 -9.90 4.47
CA ARG A 11 -1.48 -10.76 4.82
C ARG A 11 -2.44 -9.97 5.68
N LEU A 12 -3.68 -9.78 5.22
CA LEU A 12 -4.74 -9.20 6.05
C LEU A 12 -5.15 -10.24 7.08
N ALA A 13 -4.43 -10.31 8.19
CA ALA A 13 -4.87 -11.11 9.34
C ALA A 13 -6.09 -10.49 10.03
N LEU A 14 -6.42 -9.22 9.73
CA LEU A 14 -7.45 -8.45 10.41
C LEU A 14 -8.25 -7.64 9.39
N GLU A 15 -9.45 -8.11 9.05
CA GLU A 15 -10.47 -7.46 8.21
C GLU A 15 -10.79 -6.00 8.61
N LYS A 16 -10.33 -5.53 9.78
CA LYS A 16 -10.59 -4.19 10.32
C LYS A 16 -9.41 -3.19 10.24
N CYS A 17 -8.20 -3.62 9.86
CA CYS A 17 -7.02 -2.74 9.86
C CYS A 17 -6.72 -2.07 8.51
N GLY A 18 -7.40 -2.43 7.42
CA GLY A 18 -7.16 -1.89 6.08
C GLY A 18 -7.01 -0.36 6.00
N PRO A 19 -7.98 0.44 6.50
CA PRO A 19 -7.92 1.90 6.38
C PRO A 19 -6.89 2.57 7.30
N ILE A 20 -6.62 2.01 8.49
CA ILE A 20 -5.64 2.55 9.44
C ILE A 20 -4.22 2.34 8.90
N VAL A 21 -3.93 1.12 8.47
CA VAL A 21 -2.64 0.75 7.86
C VAL A 21 -2.37 1.58 6.60
N SER A 22 -3.40 1.84 5.79
CA SER A 22 -3.25 2.65 4.58
C SER A 22 -2.82 4.08 4.86
N LYS A 23 -3.31 4.70 5.94
CA LYS A 23 -2.98 6.08 6.30
C LYS A 23 -1.57 6.19 6.88
N GLU A 24 -1.21 5.33 7.84
CA GLU A 24 0.14 5.33 8.42
C GLU A 24 1.21 4.99 7.39
N MET A 25 0.94 4.03 6.49
CA MET A 25 1.84 3.75 5.37
C MET A 25 1.98 4.95 4.44
N LEU A 26 0.88 5.64 4.12
CA LEU A 26 0.94 6.81 3.23
C LEU A 26 1.81 7.91 3.83
N ASP A 27 1.63 8.18 5.12
CA ASP A 27 2.39 9.19 5.85
C ASP A 27 3.88 8.85 5.86
N TYR A 28 4.21 7.60 6.21
CA TYR A 28 5.58 7.08 6.17
C TYR A 28 6.23 7.24 4.78
N PHE A 29 5.50 6.88 3.72
CA PHE A 29 6.04 6.99 2.36
C PHE A 29 6.14 8.44 1.88
N LYS A 30 5.25 9.33 2.32
CA LYS A 30 5.36 10.76 2.06
C LYS A 30 6.55 11.38 2.77
N GLU A 31 6.85 10.97 4.00
CA GLU A 31 8.07 11.39 4.70
C GLU A 31 9.34 10.86 4.00
N LYS A 32 9.32 9.59 3.54
CA LYS A 32 10.47 8.94 2.89
C LYS A 32 10.75 9.46 1.48
N TYR A 33 9.71 9.73 0.68
CA TYR A 33 9.83 10.00 -0.76
C TYR A 33 9.29 11.38 -1.19
N GLY A 34 8.64 12.12 -0.28
CA GLY A 34 8.00 13.42 -0.53
C GLY A 34 6.51 13.32 -0.81
N GLU A 35 5.82 14.47 -0.85
CA GLU A 35 4.35 14.53 -1.03
C GLU A 35 3.82 14.00 -2.37
N GLY A 36 4.70 13.76 -3.36
CA GLY A 36 4.33 13.28 -4.69
C GLY A 36 4.04 11.78 -4.80
N VAL A 37 3.88 11.08 -3.67
CA VAL A 37 3.61 9.64 -3.63
C VAL A 37 2.14 9.31 -3.38
N ASP A 38 1.72 8.25 -4.05
CA ASP A 38 0.37 7.69 -4.01
C ASP A 38 0.47 6.21 -3.64
N LEU A 39 -0.51 5.69 -2.93
CA LEU A 39 -0.57 4.28 -2.52
C LEU A 39 -1.70 3.59 -3.25
N LYS A 40 -1.36 2.57 -4.02
CA LYS A 40 -2.32 1.69 -4.68
C LYS A 40 -2.41 0.38 -3.93
N PHE A 41 -3.62 0.01 -3.52
CA PHE A 41 -3.90 -1.24 -2.85
C PHE A 41 -4.71 -2.16 -3.75
N GLU A 42 -4.37 -3.44 -3.74
CA GLU A 42 -5.05 -4.49 -4.48
C GLU A 42 -5.30 -5.67 -3.55
N VAL A 43 -6.58 -6.03 -3.39
CA VAL A 43 -6.97 -7.16 -2.56
C VAL A 43 -6.97 -8.43 -3.41
N ILE A 44 -6.05 -9.33 -3.10
CA ILE A 44 -5.94 -10.65 -3.72
C ILE A 44 -6.63 -11.66 -2.80
N LYS A 45 -7.76 -12.21 -3.25
CA LYS A 45 -8.45 -13.29 -2.56
C LYS A 45 -7.85 -14.62 -3.02
N GLY A 46 -7.16 -15.33 -2.11
CA GLY A 46 -6.61 -16.66 -2.36
C GLY A 46 -7.03 -17.67 -1.30
N GLU A 47 -6.77 -18.96 -1.55
CA GLU A 47 -7.14 -20.13 -0.72
C GLU A 47 -6.58 -20.17 0.71
N GLY A 48 -5.99 -19.07 1.21
CA GLY A 48 -5.44 -18.95 2.57
C GLY A 48 -5.75 -17.61 3.25
N GLY A 49 -6.81 -16.92 2.82
CA GLY A 49 -7.24 -15.62 3.34
C GLY A 49 -6.89 -14.44 2.41
N PRO A 50 -7.49 -13.26 2.63
CA PRO A 50 -7.24 -12.08 1.83
C PRO A 50 -5.80 -11.59 2.00
N ARG A 51 -5.13 -11.29 0.89
CA ARG A 51 -3.82 -10.64 0.85
C ARG A 51 -4.01 -9.25 0.27
N LEU A 52 -3.32 -8.28 0.84
CA LEU A 52 -3.34 -6.90 0.38
C LEU A 52 -1.99 -6.61 -0.24
N LYS A 53 -1.96 -6.49 -1.56
CA LYS A 53 -0.77 -6.03 -2.27
C LYS A 53 -0.81 -4.51 -2.30
N PHE A 54 0.27 -3.85 -1.90
CA PHE A 54 0.38 -2.39 -1.99
C PHE A 54 1.53 -2.01 -2.93
N LYS A 55 1.34 -0.89 -3.63
CA LYS A 55 2.33 -0.28 -4.50
C LYS A 55 2.41 1.20 -4.18
N VAL A 56 3.61 1.66 -3.84
CA VAL A 56 3.94 3.08 -3.71
C VAL A 56 4.33 3.58 -5.08
N VAL A 57 3.60 4.55 -5.59
CA VAL A 57 3.83 5.13 -6.90
C VAL A 57 4.06 6.63 -6.79
N ARG A 58 5.03 7.15 -7.53
CA ARG A 58 5.31 8.57 -7.62
C ARG A 58 4.80 9.11 -8.94
N ARG A 59 4.00 10.16 -8.88
CA ARG A 59 3.66 10.95 -10.06
C ARG A 59 4.71 12.07 -10.23
N PRO A 60 5.20 12.31 -11.46
CA PRO A 60 6.11 13.40 -11.75
C PRO A 60 5.41 14.76 -11.64
#